data_AF-A0AAV7JYJ0-F1
#
_entry.id   AF-A0AAV7JYJ0-F1
#
_cell.length_a   1.000
_cell.length_b   1.000
_cell.length_c   1.000
_cell.angle_alpha   90.00
_cell.angle_beta   90.00
_cell.angle_gamma   90.00
#
_symmetry.space_group_name_H-M   'P 1'
#
loop_
_entity.id
_entity.type
_entity.pdbx_description
1 polymer ?
#
loop_
_entity_poly.entity_id
_entity_poly.type
_entity_poly.pdbx_seq_one_letter_code
_entity_poly.pdbx_strand_id
1 'polypeptide(L)'
;MINKITTKNDDGLVASHNISLLIAKCGKPHTIDENLILPAIREAISTVMHQDASSVVRSIPLSNNSVSRRIEELAIDVEQQLCKVLQPQNSICSLMSQPYMTIKPYL
;
A
#
# COMPACT_ATOMS: atom_id res chain seq x y z
N MET A 1 -1.38 12.29 -8.57
CA MET A 1 -0.49 11.71 -9.60
C MET A 1 0.82 11.34 -8.91
N ILE A 2 1.10 10.04 -8.77
CA ILE A 2 2.41 9.60 -8.26
C ILE A 2 3.34 9.44 -9.46
N ASN A 3 4.44 10.18 -9.45
CA ASN A 3 5.44 10.20 -10.52
C ASN A 3 6.05 8.81 -10.70
N LYS A 4 5.76 8.21 -11.86
CA LYS A 4 6.32 6.94 -12.29
C LYS A 4 7.69 7.18 -12.93
N ILE A 5 8.75 7.05 -12.13
CA ILE A 5 10.13 6.97 -12.63
C ILE A 5 10.36 5.51 -13.00
N THR A 6 10.33 5.20 -14.30
CA THR A 6 10.58 3.85 -14.83
C THR A 6 11.81 3.83 -15.73
N THR A 7 12.87 3.17 -15.27
CA THR A 7 14.08 2.90 -16.04
C THR A 7 14.61 1.51 -15.72
N LYS A 8 14.17 0.47 -16.45
CA LYS A 8 14.74 -0.91 -16.54
C LYS A 8 14.97 -1.72 -15.24
N ASN A 9 14.97 -1.10 -14.08
CA ASN A 9 15.01 -1.65 -12.73
C ASN A 9 13.59 -1.92 -12.18
N ASP A 10 12.57 -1.81 -13.04
CA ASP A 10 11.18 -1.78 -12.61
C ASP A 10 10.61 -3.17 -12.32
N ASP A 11 11.05 -4.21 -13.03
CA ASP A 11 10.45 -5.54 -12.91
C ASP A 11 10.63 -6.12 -11.50
N GLY A 12 11.81 -5.91 -10.88
CA GLY A 12 12.06 -6.31 -9.50
C GLY A 12 11.21 -5.52 -8.49
N LEU A 13 11.03 -4.22 -8.72
CA LEU A 13 10.18 -3.36 -7.89
C LEU A 13 8.69 -3.72 -8.01
N VAL A 14 8.24 -4.03 -9.22
CA VAL A 14 6.88 -4.50 -9.53
C VAL A 14 6.65 -5.88 -8.94
N ALA A 15 7.61 -6.81 -9.07
CA ALA A 15 7.53 -8.11 -8.42
C ALA A 15 7.42 -7.97 -6.90
N SER A 16 8.28 -7.15 -6.29
CA SER A 16 8.23 -6.87 -4.84
C SER A 16 6.89 -6.22 -4.43
N HIS A 17 6.29 -5.37 -5.28
CA HIS A 17 4.95 -4.81 -5.04
C HIS A 17 3.89 -5.90 -4.94
N ASN A 18 3.88 -6.76 -5.95
CA ASN A 18 2.87 -7.78 -6.12
C ASN A 18 2.98 -8.84 -5.02
N ILE A 19 4.20 -9.21 -4.63
CA ILE A 19 4.45 -10.11 -3.49
C ILE A 19 3.94 -9.48 -2.19
N SER A 20 4.27 -8.22 -1.92
CA SER A 20 3.79 -7.49 -0.73
C SER A 20 2.26 -7.45 -0.67
N LEU A 21 1.61 -7.18 -1.81
CA LEU A 21 0.15 -7.17 -1.92
C LEU A 21 -0.47 -8.54 -1.66
N LEU A 22 0.13 -9.62 -2.17
CA LEU A 22 -0.34 -10.99 -1.92
C LEU A 22 -0.22 -11.37 -0.44
N ILE A 23 0.89 -11.01 0.21
CA ILE A 23 1.09 -11.21 1.65
C ILE A 23 0.01 -10.49 2.46
N ALA A 24 -0.24 -9.21 2.16
CA ALA A 24 -1.25 -8.40 2.81
C ALA A 24 -2.66 -8.98 2.62
N LYS A 25 -3.01 -9.40 1.40
CA LYS A 25 -4.30 -10.06 1.11
C LYS A 25 -4.49 -11.37 1.88
N CYS A 26 -3.41 -12.09 2.14
CA CYS A 26 -3.43 -13.31 2.93
C CYS A 26 -3.33 -13.07 4.45
N GLY A 27 -3.25 -11.82 4.91
CA GLY A 27 -3.10 -11.46 6.32
C GLY A 27 -1.84 -12.03 6.96
N LYS A 28 -0.76 -12.21 6.18
CA LYS A 28 0.51 -12.75 6.69
C LYS A 28 1.45 -11.61 7.11
N PRO A 29 2.33 -11.85 8.10
CA PRO A 29 3.35 -10.87 8.45
C PRO A 29 4.32 -10.69 7.29
N HIS A 30 4.89 -9.49 7.18
CA HIS A 30 5.87 -9.18 6.13
C HIS A 30 7.06 -10.15 6.18
N THR A 31 7.52 -10.54 7.37
CA THR A 31 8.62 -11.51 7.64
C THR A 31 8.50 -12.88 6.96
N ILE A 32 7.34 -13.20 6.37
CA ILE A 32 7.17 -14.43 5.58
C ILE A 32 7.95 -14.35 4.25
N ASP A 33 8.27 -13.15 3.78
CA ASP A 33 9.01 -12.90 2.55
C ASP A 33 10.43 -13.48 2.61
N GLU A 34 11.21 -13.12 3.61
CA GLU A 34 12.60 -13.54 3.81
C GLU A 34 12.69 -15.01 4.24
N ASN A 35 11.75 -15.47 5.08
CA ASN A 35 11.78 -16.81 5.65
C ASN A 35 11.28 -17.91 4.72
N LEU A 36 10.40 -17.58 3.76
CA LEU A 36 9.75 -18.59 2.91
C LEU A 36 9.69 -18.20 1.43
N ILE A 37 9.27 -16.98 1.10
CA ILE A 37 9.08 -16.60 -0.30
C ILE A 37 10.40 -16.53 -1.07
N LEU A 38 11.43 -15.91 -0.51
CA LEU A 38 12.76 -15.84 -1.13
C LEU A 38 13.39 -17.24 -1.30
N PRO A 39 13.40 -18.12 -0.29
CA PRO A 39 13.81 -19.51 -0.46
C PRO A 39 13.01 -20.25 -1.54
N ALA A 40 11.68 -20.08 -1.60
CA ALA A 40 10.83 -20.74 -2.58
C ALA A 40 11.12 -20.28 -4.01
N ILE A 41 11.32 -18.96 -4.22
CA ILE A 41 11.72 -18.40 -5.52
C ILE A 41 13.08 -18.97 -5.94
N ARG A 42 14.05 -19.03 -5.02
CA ARG A 42 15.36 -19.63 -5.27
C ARG A 42 15.25 -21.09 -5.69
N GLU A 43 14.52 -21.88 -4.91
CA GLU A 43 14.32 -23.31 -5.15
C GLU A 43 13.69 -23.56 -6.52
N ALA A 44 12.63 -22.82 -6.87
CA ALA A 44 11.95 -22.97 -8.16
C ALA A 44 12.87 -22.64 -9.34
N ILE A 45 13.64 -21.56 -9.27
CA ILE A 45 14.57 -21.18 -10.35
C ILE A 45 15.69 -22.23 -10.49
N SER A 46 16.26 -22.68 -9.37
CA SER A 46 17.36 -23.65 -9.39
C SER A 46 16.93 -25.06 -9.78
N THR A 47 15.74 -25.52 -9.37
CA THR A 47 15.27 -26.89 -9.66
C THR A 47 14.55 -27.00 -10.99
N VAL A 48 13.67 -26.06 -11.34
CA VAL A 48 12.84 -26.13 -12.54
C VAL A 48 13.56 -25.54 -13.74
N MET A 49 14.25 -24.42 -13.56
CA MET A 49 14.94 -23.74 -14.66
C MET A 49 16.41 -24.11 -14.77
N HIS A 50 16.96 -24.82 -13.77
CA HIS A 50 18.39 -25.18 -13.69
C HIS A 50 19.31 -23.96 -13.82
N GLN A 51 18.89 -22.81 -13.25
CA GLN A 51 19.61 -21.54 -13.30
C GLN A 51 20.05 -21.07 -11.91
N ASP A 52 21.07 -20.22 -11.88
CA ASP A 52 21.44 -19.50 -10.66
C ASP A 52 20.39 -18.42 -10.35
N ALA A 53 19.70 -18.60 -9.23
CA ALA A 53 18.68 -17.68 -8.77
C ALA A 53 19.24 -16.41 -8.11
N SER A 54 20.55 -16.34 -7.87
CA SER A 54 21.18 -15.25 -7.10
C SER A 54 20.93 -13.88 -7.70
N SER A 55 20.96 -13.77 -9.04
CA SER A 55 20.72 -12.52 -9.76
C SER A 55 19.26 -12.06 -9.65
N VAL A 56 18.31 -13.00 -9.76
CA VAL A 56 16.87 -12.73 -9.66
C VAL A 56 16.46 -12.41 -8.23
N VAL A 57 16.91 -13.19 -7.25
CA VAL A 57 16.63 -12.93 -5.83
C VAL A 57 17.18 -11.57 -5.41
N ARG A 58 18.36 -11.17 -5.91
CA ARG A 58 18.94 -9.86 -5.64
C ARG A 58 18.19 -8.72 -6.33
N SER A 59 17.55 -8.96 -7.47
CA SER A 59 16.82 -7.92 -8.21
C SER A 59 15.47 -7.58 -7.59
N ILE A 60 14.91 -8.44 -6.73
CA ILE A 60 13.65 -8.22 -6.04
C ILE A 60 13.94 -7.66 -4.64
N PRO A 61 13.77 -6.34 -4.39
CA PRO A 61 14.01 -5.76 -3.07
C PRO A 61 12.88 -6.14 -2.12
N LEU A 62 13.05 -7.23 -1.38
CA LEU A 62 12.16 -7.72 -0.32
C LEU A 62 12.85 -7.64 1.04
N SER A 63 13.42 -6.47 1.38
CA SER A 63 13.88 -6.28 2.76
C SER A 63 12.67 -6.02 3.65
N ASN A 64 12.67 -6.56 4.86
CA ASN A 64 11.61 -6.35 5.86
C ASN A 64 11.19 -4.87 5.99
N ASN A 65 12.15 -3.92 5.90
CA ASN A 65 11.87 -2.49 5.97
C ASN A 65 11.16 -1.95 4.72
N SER A 66 11.46 -2.50 3.54
CA SER A 66 10.83 -2.13 2.27
C SER A 66 9.40 -2.65 2.20
N VAL A 67 9.16 -3.89 2.62
CA VAL A 67 7.84 -4.53 2.54
C VAL A 67 6.89 -3.98 3.59
N SER A 68 7.37 -3.76 4.82
CA SER A 68 6.57 -3.12 5.87
C SER A 68 6.07 -1.74 5.43
N ARG A 69 6.96 -0.92 4.86
CA ARG A 69 6.60 0.41 4.37
C ARG A 69 5.57 0.35 3.25
N ARG A 70 5.68 -0.62 2.34
CA ARG A 70 4.71 -0.80 1.24
C ARG A 70 3.35 -1.28 1.73
N ILE A 71 3.32 -2.16 2.73
CA ILE A 71 2.07 -2.59 3.37
C ILE A 71 1.41 -1.41 4.09
N GLU A 72 2.19 -0.59 4.77
CA GLU A 72 1.71 0.63 5.43
C GLU A 72 1.17 1.65 4.40
N GLU A 73 1.87 1.87 3.29
CA GLU A 73 1.41 2.71 2.17
C GLU A 73 0.09 2.20 1.57
N LEU A 74 -0.07 0.87 1.40
CA LEU A 74 -1.33 0.27 0.96
C LEU A 74 -2.46 0.47 1.97
N ALA A 75 -2.17 0.34 3.27
CA ALA A 75 -3.15 0.58 4.33
C ALA A 75 -3.61 2.05 4.34
N ILE A 76 -2.66 2.98 4.22
CA ILE A 76 -2.93 4.43 4.11
C ILE A 76 -3.77 4.73 2.87
N ASP A 77 -3.48 4.12 1.72
CA ASP A 77 -4.26 4.35 0.51
C ASP A 77 -5.71 3.86 0.66
N VAL A 78 -5.92 2.67 1.25
CA VAL A 78 -7.26 2.14 1.55
C VAL A 78 -8.00 3.06 2.52
N GLU A 79 -7.34 3.53 3.57
CA GLU A 79 -7.90 4.48 4.53
C GLU A 79 -8.32 5.79 3.82
N GLN A 80 -7.45 6.34 2.96
CA GLN A 80 -7.75 7.54 2.20
C GLN A 80 -8.91 7.36 1.22
N GLN A 81 -9.01 6.21 0.55
CA GLN A 81 -10.13 5.88 -0.32
C GLN A 81 -11.43 5.80 0.48
N LEU A 82 -11.41 5.15 1.64
CA LEU A 82 -12.56 5.07 2.53
C LEU A 82 -12.96 6.45 3.04
N CYS A 83 -12.01 7.28 3.47
CA CYS A 83 -12.26 8.66 3.87
C CYS A 83 -12.86 9.49 2.73
N LYS A 84 -12.47 9.29 1.47
CA LYS A 84 -13.09 9.99 0.32
C LYS A 84 -14.54 9.55 0.08
N VAL A 85 -14.86 8.29 0.30
CA VAL A 85 -16.22 7.74 0.16
C VAL A 85 -17.11 8.18 1.32
N LEU A 86 -16.57 8.17 2.54
CA LEU A 86 -17.28 8.52 3.78
C LEU A 86 -17.26 10.00 4.10
N GLN A 87 -16.40 10.80 3.43
CA GLN A 87 -16.49 12.25 3.48
C GLN A 87 -17.92 12.60 3.07
N PRO A 88 -18.71 13.20 3.98
CA PRO A 88 -19.98 13.76 3.58
C PRO A 88 -19.69 14.65 2.38
N GLN A 89 -20.50 14.56 1.33
CA GLN A 89 -20.58 15.62 0.32
C GLN A 89 -21.01 16.89 1.08
N ASN A 90 -20.05 17.53 1.73
CA ASN A 90 -20.30 18.55 2.74
C ASN A 90 -20.42 19.89 2.00
N SER A 91 -21.39 19.95 1.09
CA SER A 91 -21.97 21.18 0.58
C SER A 91 -23.28 21.51 1.32
N ILE A 92 -23.41 21.08 2.59
CA ILE A 92 -24.49 21.56 3.47
C ILE A 92 -23.94 22.08 4.82
N CYS A 93 -22.62 22.19 5.01
CA CYS A 93 -22.06 22.84 6.21
C CYS A 93 -21.98 24.39 6.12
N SER A 94 -22.49 25.02 5.07
CA SER A 94 -22.57 26.50 4.98
C SER A 94 -23.88 27.09 5.52
N LEU A 95 -24.85 26.28 5.98
CA LEU A 95 -26.16 26.77 6.43
C LEU A 95 -26.36 26.77 7.95
N MET A 96 -25.36 26.39 8.74
CA MET A 96 -25.44 26.40 10.21
C MET A 96 -24.71 27.59 10.87
N SER A 97 -24.19 28.55 10.09
CA SER A 97 -23.49 29.74 10.61
C SER A 97 -24.27 31.05 10.44
N GLN A 98 -25.60 31.04 10.64
CA GLN A 98 -26.37 32.29 10.74
C GLN A 98 -26.66 32.62 12.21
N PRO A 99 -26.27 33.80 12.72
CA PRO A 99 -26.56 34.22 14.08
C PRO A 99 -27.99 34.73 14.17
N TYR A 100 -28.89 33.99 14.81
CA TYR A 100 -30.18 34.53 15.22
C TYR A 100 -30.28 34.55 16.74
N MET A 101 -29.85 35.66 17.32
CA MET A 101 -30.35 36.12 18.60
C MET A 101 -30.78 37.59 18.44
N THR A 102 -32.02 37.79 17.99
CA THR A 102 -32.76 39.01 18.31
C THR A 102 -34.19 38.60 18.67
N ILE A 103 -34.43 38.41 19.97
CA ILE A 103 -35.76 38.56 20.54
C ILE A 103 -35.65 39.73 21.52
N LYS A 104 -36.24 40.87 21.13
CA LYS A 104 -36.46 42.03 22.00
C LYS A 104 -37.44 41.64 23.14
N PRO A 105 -37.31 42.25 24.34
CA PRO A 105 -38.18 41.94 25.46
C PRO A 105 -39.63 42.34 25.15
N TYR A 106 -40.56 41.46 25.50
CA TYR A 106 -41.97 41.81 25.63
C TYR A 106 -42.15 42.61 26.93
N LEU A 107 -42.60 43.87 26.79
CA LEU A 107 -43.05 44.83 27.81
C LEU A 107 -42.01 45.34 28.82
#